data_AF-A0A843CGM4-F1
#
_entry.id   AF-A0A843CGM4-F1
#
_cell.length_a   1.000
_cell.length_b   1.000
_cell.length_c   1.000
_cell.angle_alpha   90.00
_cell.angle_beta   90.00
_cell.angle_gamma   90.00
#
_symmetry.space_group_name_H-M   'P 1'
#
loop_
_entity.id
_entity.type
_entity.pdbx_description
1 polymer ?
#
loop_
_entity_poly.entity_id
_entity_poly.type
_entity_poly.pdbx_seq_one_letter_code
_entity_poly.pdbx_strand_id
1 'polypeptide(L)' 'MSTAKEEVRKMLEQIPDDSSFEDIQYHIYVREKIEHGLKDIEEGRIL' A
#
# COMPACT_ATOMS: atom_id res chain seq x y z
N MET A 1 -11.07 11.09 -0.07
CA MET A 1 -10.40 9.78 -0.03
C MET A 1 -10.41 9.21 -1.42
N SER A 2 -9.24 8.88 -1.95
CA SER A 2 -9.15 8.02 -3.14
C SER A 2 -9.56 6.60 -2.76
N THR A 3 -10.16 5.89 -3.70
CA THR A 3 -10.49 4.47 -3.54
C THR A 3 -9.21 3.62 -3.56
N ALA A 4 -9.25 2.43 -2.96
CA ALA A 4 -8.14 1.47 -3.04
C ALA A 4 -7.70 1.21 -4.50
N LYS A 5 -8.67 1.16 -5.43
CA LYS A 5 -8.39 0.98 -6.86
C LYS A 5 -7.60 2.15 -7.47
N GLU A 6 -7.90 3.39 -7.08
CA GLU A 6 -7.18 4.57 -7.58
C GLU A 6 -5.77 4.62 -7.03
N GLU A 7 -5.57 4.25 -5.77
CA GLU A 7 -4.24 4.21 -5.16
C GLU A 7 -3.36 3.11 -5.75
N VAL A 8 -3.92 1.93 -6.02
CA VAL A 8 -3.22 0.88 -6.77
C VAL A 8 -2.87 1.35 -8.18
N ARG A 9 -3.77 2.06 -8.87
CA ARG A 9 -3.46 2.59 -10.21
C ARG A 9 -2.27 3.55 -10.19
N LYS A 10 -2.25 4.51 -9.26
CA LYS A 10 -1.14 5.46 -9.10
C LYS A 10 0.17 4.74 -8.74
N MET A 11 0.10 3.71 -7.90
CA MET A 11 1.26 2.89 -7.56
C MET A 11 1.83 2.20 -8.80
N LEU A 12 0.96 1.62 -9.64
CA LEU A 12 1.38 0.96 -10.88
C LEU A 12 2.05 1.91 -11.88
N GLU A 13 1.69 3.20 -11.89
CA GLU A 13 2.36 4.21 -12.72
C GLU A 13 3.84 4.46 -12.33
N GLN A 14 4.25 4.05 -11.12
CA GLN A 14 5.62 4.23 -10.60
C GLN A 14 6.44 2.93 -10.59
N ILE A 15 5.83 1.79 -10.88
CA ILE A 15 6.47 0.49 -10.88
C ILE A 15 7.09 0.22 -12.26
N PRO A 16 8.32 -0.33 -12.35
CA PRO A 16 8.92 -0.71 -13.64
C PRO A 16 8.11 -1.73 -14.43
N ASP A 17 8.10 -1.62 -15.77
CA ASP A 17 7.36 -2.53 -16.67
C ASP A 17 7.84 -4.00 -16.59
N ASP A 18 9.08 -4.23 -16.16
CA ASP A 18 9.66 -5.57 -15.98
C ASP A 18 9.40 -6.17 -14.59
N SER A 19 8.64 -5.48 -13.75
CA SER A 19 8.27 -5.96 -12.41
C SER A 19 7.43 -7.22 -12.49
N SER A 20 7.72 -8.16 -11.60
CA SER A 20 6.94 -9.39 -11.46
C SER A 20 5.64 -9.14 -10.69
N PHE A 21 4.74 -10.13 -10.73
CA PHE A 21 3.56 -10.12 -9.86
C PHE A 21 3.93 -10.08 -8.37
N GLU A 22 5.05 -10.69 -7.97
CA GLU A 22 5.53 -10.70 -6.59
C GLU A 22 5.97 -9.30 -6.14
N ASP A 23 6.63 -8.54 -7.01
CA ASP A 23 7.02 -7.15 -6.74
C ASP A 23 5.79 -6.27 -6.52
N ILE A 24 4.81 -6.35 -7.42
CA ILE A 24 3.55 -5.60 -7.31
C ILE A 24 2.84 -5.96 -6.01
N GLN A 25 2.74 -7.25 -5.68
CA GLN A 25 2.11 -7.70 -4.44
C GLN A 25 2.85 -7.21 -3.20
N TYR A 26 4.18 -7.22 -3.21
CA TYR A 26 5.00 -6.71 -2.11
C TYR A 26 4.73 -5.21 -1.86
N HIS A 27 4.66 -4.40 -2.93
CA HIS A 27 4.34 -2.98 -2.82
C HIS A 27 2.96 -2.75 -2.19
N ILE A 28 1.94 -3.51 -2.60
CA ILE A 28 0.60 -3.44 -2.01
C ILE A 28 0.65 -3.78 -0.53
N TYR A 29 1.29 -4.89 -0.16
CA TYR A 29 1.37 -5.36 1.22
C TYR A 29 2.06 -4.34 2.15
N VAL A 30 3.20 -3.78 1.73
CA VAL A 30 3.93 -2.77 2.52
C VAL A 30 3.05 -1.54 2.75
N ARG A 31 2.32 -1.12 1.71
CA ARG A 31 1.42 0.03 1.81
C ARG A 31 0.27 -0.22 2.80
N GLU A 32 -0.39 -1.37 2.70
CA GLU A 32 -1.45 -1.76 3.67
C GLU A 32 -0.91 -1.84 5.10
N LYS A 33 0.32 -2.35 5.29
CA LYS A 33 0.96 -2.39 6.61
C LYS A 33 1.20 -1.00 7.20
N ILE A 34 1.61 -0.03 6.38
CA ILE A 34 1.79 1.37 6.81
C ILE A 34 0.43 1.97 7.16
N GLU A 35 -0.58 1.82 6.31
CA GLU A 35 -1.92 2.36 6.55
C GLU A 35 -2.55 1.79 7.83
N HIS A 36 -2.39 0.48 8.07
CA HIS A 36 -2.82 -0.13 9.33
C HIS A 36 -2.05 0.41 10.53
N GLY A 37 -0.73 0.57 10.44
CA GLY A 37 0.07 1.13 11.53
C GLY A 37 -0.33 2.57 11.86
N LEU A 38 -0.61 3.40 10.85
CA LEU A 38 -1.09 4.77 11.05
C LEU A 38 -2.45 4.79 11.75
N LYS A 39 -3.37 3.90 11.34
CA LYS A 39 -4.67 3.74 11.98
C LYS A 39 -4.55 3.27 13.43
N ASP A 40 -3.65 2.32 13.70
CA ASP A 40 -3.40 1.83 15.05
C ASP A 40 -2.88 2.95 15.96
N ILE A 41 -2.00 3.83 15.46
CA ILE A 41 -1.54 5.02 16.19
C ILE A 41 -2.71 5.98 16.47
N GLU A 42 -3.54 6.26 15.45
CA GLU A 42 -4.72 7.14 15.60
C GLU A 42 -5.70 6.60 16.64
N GLU A 43 -5.89 5.28 16.68
CA GLU A 43 -6.80 4.61 17.60
C GLU A 43 -6.16 4.26 18.96
N GLY A 44 -4.90 4.64 19.19
CA GLY A 44 -4.18 4.39 20.44
C GLY A 44 -3.82 2.92 20.69
N ARG A 45 -3.88 2.07 19.64
CA ARG A 45 -3.44 0.66 19.66
C ARG A 45 -1.93 0.55 19.47
N ILE A 46 -1.18 1.04 20.44
CA ILE A 46 0.27 0.91 20.51
C ILE A 46 0.63 -0.19 21.51
N LEU A 47 1.52 -1.11 21.10
CA LEU A 47 2.07 -2.18 21.96
C LEU A 47 3.13 -1.64 22.91
#